data_AF-A0A0L8HS91-F1
#
_entry.id   AF-A0A0L8HS91-F1
#
_cell.length_a   1.000
_cell.length_b   1.000
_cell.length_c   1.000
_cell.angle_alpha   90.00
_cell.angle_beta   90.00
_cell.angle_gamma   90.00
#
_symmetry.space_group_name_H-M   'P 1'
#
loop_
_entity.id
_entity.type
_entity.pdbx_description
1 polymer ?
#
loop_
_entity_poly.entity_id
_entity_poly.type
_entity_poly.pdbx_seq_one_letter_code
_entity_poly.pdbx_strand_id
1 'polypeptide(L)' 'MKDMLCPLCGCVYDEPRMLACLHNFCINCLIKYHSHTTEENKLICPQCRMETMLGGSGLESLPMNTFVKWQIKEY' A
#
# COMPACT_ATOMS: atom_id res chain seq x y z
N MET A 1 -12.57 -13.11 -3.30
CA MET A 1 -13.01 -12.23 -2.20
C MET A 1 -11.83 -11.72 -1.35
N LYS A 2 -10.79 -12.53 -1.08
CA LYS A 2 -9.59 -12.07 -0.35
C LYS A 2 -8.70 -11.09 -1.14
N ASP A 3 -8.80 -11.06 -2.46
CA ASP A 3 -7.93 -10.25 -3.33
C ASP A 3 -8.26 -8.75 -3.33
N MET A 4 -9.35 -8.36 -2.67
CA MET A 4 -9.79 -6.96 -2.53
C MET A 4 -9.57 -6.39 -1.12
N LEU A 5 -9.08 -7.21 -0.18
CA LEU A 5 -8.93 -6.80 1.21
C LEU A 5 -7.49 -6.38 1.49
N CYS A 6 -7.35 -5.26 2.19
CA CYS A 6 -6.06 -4.77 2.67
C CYS A 6 -5.55 -5.64 3.83
N PRO A 7 -4.33 -6.20 3.75
CA PRO A 7 -3.78 -7.03 4.81
C PRO A 7 -3.54 -6.28 6.14
N LEU A 8 -3.47 -4.94 6.12
CA LEU A 8 -3.24 -4.12 7.31
C LEU A 8 -4.52 -3.79 8.08
N CYS A 9 -5.66 -3.59 7.42
CA CYS A 9 -6.93 -3.26 8.09
C CYS A 9 -8.00 -4.35 7.98
N GLY A 10 -7.84 -5.34 7.09
CA GLY A 10 -8.82 -6.38 6.84
C GLY A 10 -10.06 -5.92 6.07
N CYS A 11 -10.15 -4.63 5.72
CA CYS A 11 -11.26 -4.05 4.95
C CYS A 11 -10.94 -4.02 3.45
N VAL A 12 -11.96 -3.77 2.63
CA VAL A 12 -11.78 -3.51 1.18
C VAL A 12 -10.78 -2.36 0.98
N TYR A 13 -9.93 -2.46 -0.04
CA TYR A 13 -8.94 -1.42 -0.32
C TYR A 13 -9.60 -0.05 -0.54
N ASP A 14 -9.08 0.95 0.17
CA ASP A 14 -9.36 2.35 -0.03
C ASP A 14 -8.08 3.02 -0.53
N GLU A 15 -8.10 3.51 -1.76
CA GLU A 15 -6.93 4.01 -2.50
C GLU A 15 -5.69 3.09 -2.40
N PRO A 16 -5.74 1.88 -3.01
CA PRO A 16 -4.66 0.91 -2.90
C PRO A 16 -3.38 1.40 -3.57
N ARG A 17 -2.30 1.50 -2.78
CA ARG A 17 -0.94 1.75 -3.26
C ARG A 17 -0.18 0.44 -3.36
N MET A 18 0.59 0.32 -4.43
CA MET A 18 1.42 -0.85 -4.71
C MET A 18 2.86 -0.58 -4.33
N LEU A 19 3.46 -1.52 -3.59
CA LEU A 19 4.89 -1.53 -3.26
C LEU A 19 5.72 -2.15 -4.38
N ALA A 20 7.06 -2.04 -4.30
CA ALA A 20 7.96 -2.65 -5.29
C ALA A 20 7.81 -4.18 -5.40
N CYS A 21 7.34 -4.83 -4.33
CA CYS A 21 7.01 -6.25 -4.27
C CYS A 21 5.61 -6.60 -4.84
N LEU A 22 4.91 -5.65 -5.46
CA LEU A 22 3.56 -5.78 -6.02
C LEU A 22 2.43 -6.02 -5.01
N HIS A 23 2.71 -5.99 -3.71
CA HIS A 23 1.67 -6.02 -2.68
C HIS A 23 0.96 -4.68 -2.56
N ASN A 24 -0.35 -4.74 -2.32
CA ASN A 24 -1.24 -3.58 -2.28
C ASN A 24 -1.69 -3.33 -0.83
N PHE A 25 -1.81 -2.06 -0.46
CA PHE A 25 -2.29 -1.62 0.85
C PHE A 25 -3.02 -0.28 0.70
N CYS A 26 -3.98 0.03 1.59
CA CYS A 26 -4.59 1.36 1.59
C CYS A 26 -3.54 2.42 1.89
N ILE A 27 -3.60 3.58 1.23
CA ILE A 27 -2.68 4.70 1.49
C ILE A 27 -2.65 5.08 2.98
N ASN A 28 -3.83 5.17 3.61
CA ASN A 28 -3.96 5.49 5.03
C ASN A 28 -3.34 4.43 5.95
N CYS A 29 -3.37 3.15 5.53
CA CYS A 29 -2.72 2.07 6.27
C CYS A 29 -1.20 2.17 6.16
N LEU A 30 -0.67 2.49 4.97
CA LEU A 30 0.76 2.70 4.78
C LEU A 30 1.26 3.92 5.55
N ILE A 31 0.51 5.02 5.58
CA ILE A 31 0.87 6.22 6.36
C ILE A 31 0.99 5.87 7.85
N LYS A 32 -0.01 5.18 8.42
CA LYS A 32 0.05 4.74 9.82
C LYS A 32 1.21 3.80 10.07
N TYR A 33 1.38 2.81 9.21
CA TYR A 33 2.49 1.86 9.30
C TYR A 33 3.86 2.56 9.26
N HIS A 34 4.02 3.51 8.34
CA HIS A 34 5.25 4.27 8.17
C HIS A 34 5.48 5.31 9.27
N SER A 35 4.42 5.86 9.88
CA SER A 35 4.57 6.82 10.99
C SER A 35 5.26 6.24 12.23
N HIS A 36 5.36 4.92 12.31
CA HIS A 36 6.08 4.21 13.36
C HIS A 36 7.54 3.86 13.00
N THR A 37 8.03 4.20 11.80
CA THR A 37 9.44 4.00 11.42
C THR A 37 10.24 5.30 11.53
N THR A 38 11.51 5.18 11.89
CA THR A 38 12.48 6.29 11.84
C THR A 38 13.04 6.52 10.44
N GLU A 39 12.75 5.63 9.49
CA GLU A 39 13.32 5.64 8.15
C GLU A 39 12.34 6.28 7.15
N GLU A 40 12.46 7.59 6.94
CA GLU A 40 11.52 8.34 6.09
C GLU A 40 11.60 8.00 4.59
N ASN A 41 12.73 7.41 4.16
CA ASN A 41 13.05 7.20 2.75
C ASN A 41 12.75 5.78 2.25
N LYS A 42 12.27 4.88 3.11
CA LYS A 42 12.01 3.49 2.73
C LYS A 42 10.85 2.90 3.52
N LEU A 43 10.08 2.05 2.86
CA LEU A 43 9.00 1.28 3.48
C LEU A 43 9.28 -0.21 3.35
N ILE A 44 9.22 -0.92 4.47
CA ILE A 44 9.34 -2.37 4.52
C ILE A 44 7.95 -2.99 4.33
N CYS A 45 7.79 -3.88 3.35
CA CYS A 45 6.51 -4.54 3.14
C CYS A 45 6.12 -5.38 4.38
N PRO A 46 4.92 -5.17 4.97
CA PRO A 46 4.47 -5.97 6.12
C PRO A 46 4.31 -7.46 5.81
N GLN A 47 4.12 -7.82 4.53
CA GLN A 47 3.78 -9.17 4.09
C GLN A 47 4.99 -10.00 3.68
N CYS A 48 5.97 -9.38 3.00
CA CYS A 48 7.14 -10.08 2.48
C CYS A 48 8.49 -9.48 2.93
N ARG A 49 8.47 -8.41 3.72
CA ARG A 49 9.64 -7.67 4.22
C ARG A 49 10.55 -7.06 3.14
N MET A 50 10.12 -7.06 1.88
CA MET A 50 10.85 -6.38 0.81
C MET A 50 10.79 -4.86 1.01
N GLU A 51 11.94 -4.21 0.87
CA GLU A 51 12.08 -2.76 0.97
C GLU A 51 11.58 -2.08 -0.31
N THR A 52 10.86 -0.99 -0.15
CA THR A 52 10.43 -0.09 -1.23
C THR A 52 10.99 1.29 -0.92
N MET A 53 11.90 1.76 -1.77
CA MET A 53 12.45 3.10 -1.65
C MET A 53 11.36 4.12 -1.98
N LEU A 54 11.18 5.11 -1.10
CA LEU A 54 10.23 6.19 -1.30
C LEU A 54 10.95 7.34 -2.01
N GLY A 55 10.32 7.88 -3.06
CA GLY A 55 10.84 9.05 -3.77
C GLY A 55 10.66 10.34 -2.96
N GLY A 56 11.01 11.49 -3.54
CA GLY A 56 10.90 12.79 -2.87
C GLY A 56 9.48 13.19 -2.43
N SER A 57 8.44 12.51 -2.92
CA SER A 57 7.03 12.68 -2.50
C SER A 57 6.54 11.57 -1.57
N GLY A 58 7.44 10.78 -0.98
CA GLY A 58 7.11 9.78 0.03
C GLY A 58 6.14 8.70 -0.45
N LEU A 59 5.17 8.34 0.39
CA LEU A 59 4.16 7.31 0.10
C LEU A 59 3.17 7.69 -1.00
N GLU A 60 2.98 8.98 -1.27
CA GLU A 60 2.07 9.44 -2.32
C GLU A 60 2.65 9.18 -3.72
N SER A 61 3.97 9.01 -3.82
CA SER A 61 4.65 8.64 -5.06
C SER A 61 4.40 7.18 -5.49
N LEU A 62 3.82 6.36 -4.60
CA LEU A 62 3.59 4.95 -4.90
C LEU A 62 2.50 4.78 -5.97
N PRO A 63 2.72 3.91 -6.97
CA PRO A 63 1.76 3.67 -8.01
C PRO A 63 0.46 3.10 -7.41
N MET A 64 -0.67 3.65 -7.84
CA MET A 64 -1.97 3.10 -7.50
C MET A 64 -2.28 1.95 -8.45
N ASN A 65 -2.72 0.81 -7.92
CA ASN A 65 -3.18 -0.28 -8.76
C ASN A 65 -4.58 0.06 -9.31
N THR A 66 -4.62 0.60 -10.52
CA THR A 66 -5.88 0.98 -11.18
C THR A 66 -6.77 -0.24 -11.44
N PHE A 67 -6.20 -1.42 -11.73
CA PHE A 67 -6.97 -2.65 -11.94
C PHE A 67 -7.78 -3.04 -10.69
N VAL A 68 -7.15 -3.02 -9.51
CA VAL A 68 -7.85 -3.26 -8.24
C VAL A 68 -8.93 -2.21 -7.98
N LYS A 69 -8.67 -0.93 -8.32
CA LYS A 69 -9.66 0.15 -8.19
C LYS A 69 -10.89 -0.06 -9.10
N TRP A 70 -10.71 -0.56 -10.32
CA TRP A 70 -11.81 -0.89 -11.22
C TRP A 70 -12.63 -2.07 -10.70
N GLN A 71 -11.97 -3.13 -10.24
CA GLN A 71 -12.65 -4.32 -9.70
C GLN A 71 -13.45 -4.05 -8.43
N ILE A 72 -13.04 -3.06 -7.61
CA ILE A 72 -13.79 -2.65 -6.42
C ILE A 72 -15.02 -1.80 -6.78
N LYS A 73 -14.94 -0.99 -7.85
CA LYS A 73 -16.05 -0.11 -8.27
C LYS A 73 -17.21 -0.82 -8.97
N GLU A 74 -16.97 -2.00 -9.52
CA GLU A 74 -17.99 -2.81 -10.20
C GLU A 74 -18.74 -3.76 -9.25
N TYR A 75 -18.48 -3.66 -7.95
CA TYR A 75 -19.15 -4.40 -6.88
C TYR A 75 -20.03 -3.45 -6.06
#